data_AF-A0A3D2WF94-F1
#
_entry.id   AF-A0A3D2WF94-F1
#
_cell.length_a   1.000
_cell.length_b   1.000
_cell.length_c   1.000
_cell.angle_alpha   90.00
_cell.angle_beta   90.00
_cell.angle_gamma   90.00
#
_symmetry.space_group_name_H-M   'P 1'
#
loop_
_entity.id
_entity.type
_entity.pdbx_description
1 polymer ?
#
loop_
_entity_poly.entity_id
_entity_poly.type
_entity_poly.pdbx_seq_one_letter_code
_entity_poly.pdbx_strand_id
1 'polypeptide(L)'
;MAFGIDLVLTTLSKTSKQVGILVLSIVLTRYLTQTDYGTYLHVQLIANVAIWTFMLGIPHSVYYFLPKVRQQRTMMLTTVALMMTIAGLVGISVIAFGDQLSNLLNNPSLKNLIYITAGIAFFHGPLAIYEPALIASNKVRTFIMTDSVFNIGFFLVILIPTLMTGDIKTILISLCAFHGIQLLVYLFVLVRTALQFNNSNDGDDYRV
;
A
#
# COMPACT_ATOMS: atom_id res chain seq x y z
N MET A 1 -11.28 -26.23 12.39
CA MET A 1 -12.30 -25.41 11.70
C MET A 1 -11.94 -23.93 11.57
N ALA A 2 -11.32 -23.28 12.56
CA ALA A 2 -10.98 -21.85 12.48
C ALA A 2 -10.02 -21.46 11.32
N PHE A 3 -8.98 -22.27 11.05
CA PHE A 3 -8.01 -22.00 9.99
C PHE A 3 -8.62 -21.91 8.58
N GLY A 4 -9.58 -22.79 8.26
CA GLY A 4 -10.26 -22.77 6.96
C GLY A 4 -11.13 -21.52 6.78
N ILE A 5 -11.78 -21.06 7.85
CA ILE A 5 -12.62 -19.86 7.83
C ILE A 5 -11.74 -18.60 7.65
N ASP A 6 -10.65 -18.48 8.40
CA ASP A 6 -9.75 -17.32 8.31
C ASP A 6 -9.08 -17.22 6.93
N LEU A 7 -8.74 -18.34 6.30
CA LEU A 7 -8.25 -18.40 4.92
C LEU A 7 -9.31 -17.91 3.92
N VAL A 8 -10.53 -18.45 4.01
CA VAL A 8 -11.63 -18.05 3.11
C VAL A 8 -11.94 -16.57 3.26
N LEU A 9 -12.01 -16.05 4.49
CA LEU A 9 -12.27 -14.63 4.76
C LEU A 9 -11.13 -13.73 4.26
N THR A 10 -9.88 -14.16 4.40
CA THR A 10 -8.72 -13.43 3.86
C THR A 10 -8.79 -13.32 2.34
N THR A 11 -9.08 -14.43 1.66
CA THR A 11 -9.25 -14.43 0.20
C THR A 11 -10.42 -13.56 -0.21
N LEU A 12 -11.55 -13.64 0.50
CA LEU A 12 -12.74 -12.84 0.20
C LEU A 12 -12.47 -11.33 0.33
N SER A 13 -11.77 -10.89 1.38
CA SER A 13 -11.38 -9.48 1.57
C SER A 13 -10.56 -8.98 0.37
N LYS A 14 -9.57 -9.76 -0.05
CA LYS A 14 -8.70 -9.41 -1.19
C LYS A 14 -9.44 -9.41 -2.51
N THR A 15 -10.29 -10.42 -2.76
CA THR A 15 -11.11 -10.48 -3.97
C THR A 15 -12.07 -9.30 -4.03
N SER A 16 -12.66 -8.88 -2.90
CA SER A 16 -13.53 -7.69 -2.83
C SER A 16 -12.80 -6.43 -3.32
N LYS A 17 -11.54 -6.23 -2.89
CA LYS A 17 -10.71 -5.11 -3.39
C LYS A 17 -10.54 -5.16 -4.91
N GLN A 18 -10.22 -6.33 -5.46
CA GLN A 18 -10.01 -6.48 -6.90
C GLN A 18 -11.30 -6.25 -7.69
N VAL A 19 -12.43 -6.75 -7.21
CA VAL A 19 -13.75 -6.44 -7.79
C VAL A 19 -14.01 -4.94 -7.73
N GLY A 20 -13.71 -4.28 -6.61
CA GLY A 20 -13.81 -2.83 -6.49
C GLY A 20 -12.97 -2.08 -7.52
N ILE A 21 -11.72 -2.50 -7.75
CA ILE A 21 -10.84 -1.92 -8.78
C ILE A 21 -11.43 -2.11 -10.19
N LEU A 22 -11.99 -3.28 -10.49
CA LEU A 22 -12.65 -3.54 -11.78
C LEU A 22 -13.89 -2.67 -11.97
N VAL A 23 -14.71 -2.47 -10.94
CA VAL A 23 -15.86 -1.56 -11.05
C VAL A 23 -15.39 -0.12 -11.21
N LEU A 24 -14.35 0.30 -10.47
CA LEU A 24 -13.78 1.63 -10.60
C LEU A 24 -13.20 1.88 -12.00
N SER A 25 -12.60 0.89 -12.65
CA SER A 25 -12.09 1.08 -14.02
C SER A 25 -13.23 1.35 -15.02
N ILE A 26 -14.38 0.68 -14.86
CA ILE A 26 -15.58 0.94 -15.66
C ILE A 26 -16.14 2.34 -15.39
N VAL A 27 -16.19 2.76 -14.12
CA VAL A 27 -16.66 4.11 -13.77
C VAL A 27 -15.70 5.17 -14.31
N LEU A 28 -14.40 5.06 -14.04
CA LEU A 28 -13.40 6.04 -14.46
C LEU A 28 -13.37 6.21 -15.97
N THR A 29 -13.48 5.14 -16.76
CA THR A 29 -13.54 5.22 -18.23
C THR A 29 -14.79 5.92 -18.76
N ARG A 30 -15.88 5.96 -17.98
CA ARG A 30 -17.13 6.65 -18.36
C ARG A 30 -17.12 8.12 -17.99
N TYR A 31 -16.48 8.50 -16.89
CA TYR A 31 -16.51 9.86 -16.35
C TYR A 31 -15.26 10.69 -16.67
N LEU A 32 -14.12 10.07 -16.95
CA LEU A 32 -12.90 10.76 -17.32
C LEU A 32 -12.70 10.80 -18.84
N THR A 33 -11.98 11.81 -19.31
CA THR A 33 -11.47 11.81 -20.68
C THR A 33 -10.43 10.71 -20.86
N GLN A 34 -10.20 10.27 -22.11
CA GLN A 34 -9.17 9.28 -22.41
C GLN A 34 -7.79 9.71 -21.91
N THR A 35 -7.46 11.00 -22.03
CA THR A 35 -6.19 11.57 -21.55
C THR A 35 -6.08 11.53 -20.04
N ASP A 36 -7.14 11.88 -19.31
CA ASP A 36 -7.15 11.87 -17.85
C ASP A 36 -7.12 10.45 -17.29
N TYR A 37 -7.89 9.53 -17.88
CA TYR A 37 -7.84 8.13 -17.49
C TYR A 37 -6.45 7.51 -17.75
N GLY A 38 -5.83 7.82 -18.89
CA GLY A 38 -4.45 7.41 -19.18
C GLY A 38 -3.45 7.97 -18.17
N THR A 39 -3.62 9.23 -17.76
CA THR A 39 -2.80 9.85 -16.71
C THR A 39 -2.99 9.16 -15.36
N TYR A 40 -4.22 8.81 -14.99
CA TYR A 40 -4.50 8.04 -13.78
C TYR A 40 -3.76 6.69 -13.80
N LEU A 41 -3.84 5.96 -14.92
CA LEU A 41 -3.12 4.69 -15.08
C LEU A 41 -1.61 4.86 -15.01
N HIS A 42 -1.04 5.93 -15.57
CA HIS A 42 0.39 6.23 -15.48
C HIS A 42 0.84 6.50 -14.04
N VAL A 43 0.04 7.22 -13.26
CA VAL A 43 0.31 7.44 -11.83
C VAL A 43 0.33 6.11 -11.07
N GLN A 44 -0.67 5.25 -11.30
CA GLN A 44 -0.71 3.93 -10.68
C GLN A 44 0.43 3.03 -11.15
N LEU A 45 0.82 3.10 -12.43
CA LEU A 45 1.93 2.35 -12.98
C LEU A 45 3.23 2.73 -12.27
N ILE A 46 3.52 4.03 -12.13
CA ILE A 46 4.72 4.51 -11.44
C ILE A 46 4.76 4.00 -9.99
N ALA A 47 3.65 4.15 -9.26
CA ALA A 47 3.58 3.69 -7.88
C ALA A 47 3.80 2.16 -7.77
N ASN A 48 3.10 1.37 -8.59
CA ASN A 48 3.22 -0.10 -8.55
C ASN A 48 4.62 -0.56 -8.95
N VAL A 49 5.17 -0.06 -10.07
CA VAL A 49 6.51 -0.43 -10.52
C VAL A 49 7.54 -0.10 -9.45
N ALA A 50 7.45 1.07 -8.82
CA ALA A 50 8.37 1.42 -7.75
C ALA A 50 8.29 0.44 -6.56
N ILE A 51 7.09 0.02 -6.16
CA ILE A 51 6.93 -0.98 -5.08
C ILE A 51 7.57 -2.31 -5.47
N TRP A 52 7.24 -2.85 -6.65
CA TRP A 52 7.76 -4.14 -7.11
C TRP A 52 9.29 -4.11 -7.29
N THR A 53 9.84 -3.02 -7.81
CA THR A 53 11.28 -2.89 -8.09
C THR A 53 12.10 -2.61 -6.83
N PHE A 54 11.66 -1.69 -5.96
CA PHE A 54 12.48 -1.24 -4.83
C PHE A 54 12.25 -2.03 -3.54
N MET A 55 11.06 -2.58 -3.32
CA MET A 55 10.80 -3.35 -2.10
C MET A 55 11.28 -4.80 -2.18
N LEU A 56 11.60 -5.32 -3.37
CA LEU A 56 12.30 -6.60 -3.60
C LEU A 56 11.82 -7.78 -2.73
N GLY A 57 10.51 -7.92 -2.52
CA GLY A 57 9.94 -9.00 -1.72
C GLY A 57 10.24 -8.93 -0.21
N ILE A 58 10.88 -7.88 0.29
CA ILE A 58 11.11 -7.62 1.71
C ILE A 58 9.82 -7.76 2.53
N PRO A 59 8.66 -7.21 2.12
CA PRO A 59 7.41 -7.43 2.83
C PRO A 59 7.08 -8.91 3.05
N HIS A 60 7.30 -9.75 2.05
CA HIS A 60 7.00 -11.18 2.11
C HIS A 60 8.01 -11.97 2.95
N SER A 61 9.24 -11.49 3.09
CA SER A 61 10.25 -12.14 3.96
C SER A 61 9.79 -12.24 5.41
N VAL A 62 8.92 -11.32 5.85
CA VAL A 62 8.31 -11.31 7.19
C VAL A 62 7.53 -12.59 7.48
N TYR A 63 6.89 -13.22 6.48
CA TYR A 63 6.19 -14.49 6.66
C TYR A 63 7.09 -15.59 7.20
N TYR A 64 8.34 -15.63 6.73
CA TYR A 64 9.27 -16.68 7.07
C TYR A 64 10.11 -16.35 8.31
N PHE A 65 10.61 -15.13 8.40
CA PHE A 65 11.56 -14.75 9.44
C PHE A 65 10.89 -14.36 10.76
N LEU A 66 9.73 -13.68 10.73
CA LEU A 66 9.07 -13.22 11.96
C LEU A 66 8.76 -14.36 12.96
N PRO A 67 8.21 -15.52 12.55
CA PRO A 67 7.94 -16.60 13.51
C PRO A 67 9.20 -17.32 14.01
N LYS A 68 10.36 -17.14 13.36
CA LYS A 68 11.60 -17.87 13.68
C LYS A 68 12.58 -17.08 14.55
N VAL A 69 12.55 -15.75 14.46
CA VAL A 69 13.50 -14.90 15.19
C VAL A 69 13.11 -14.74 16.65
N ARG A 70 14.11 -14.68 17.54
CA ARG A 70 13.88 -14.37 18.96
C ARG A 70 13.38 -12.94 19.18
N GLN A 71 13.99 -12.00 18.45
CA GLN A 71 13.76 -10.57 18.59
C GLN A 71 12.66 -10.08 17.64
N GLN A 72 11.47 -10.69 17.71
CA GLN A 72 10.34 -10.42 16.80
C GLN A 72 9.97 -8.93 16.75
N ARG A 73 9.96 -8.28 17.92
CA ARG A 73 9.72 -6.83 18.04
C ARG A 73 10.74 -6.01 17.23
N THR A 74 12.03 -6.28 17.44
CA THR A 74 13.12 -5.54 16.79
C THR A 74 13.07 -5.77 15.29
N MET A 75 12.91 -7.02 14.85
CA MET A 75 12.79 -7.33 13.43
C MET A 75 11.62 -6.56 12.79
N MET A 76 10.42 -6.63 13.38
CA MET A 76 9.23 -5.96 12.85
C MET A 76 9.41 -4.44 12.74
N LEU A 77 9.92 -3.79 13.79
CA LEU A 77 10.16 -2.34 13.78
C LEU A 77 11.24 -1.94 12.77
N THR A 78 12.32 -2.71 12.67
CA THR A 78 13.40 -2.47 11.69
C THR A 78 12.91 -2.66 10.26
N THR A 79 12.10 -3.68 9.98
CA THR A 79 11.53 -3.88 8.63
C THR A 79 10.56 -2.74 8.29
N VAL A 80 9.71 -2.30 9.22
CA VAL A 80 8.85 -1.13 9.00
C VAL A 80 9.69 0.13 8.71
N ALA A 81 10.73 0.39 9.51
CA ALA A 81 11.62 1.53 9.31
C ALA A 81 12.34 1.45 7.95
N LEU A 82 12.83 0.28 7.56
CA LEU A 82 13.45 0.04 6.25
C LEU A 82 12.47 0.32 5.10
N MET A 83 11.23 -0.16 5.21
CA MET A 83 10.18 0.10 4.20
C MET A 83 9.83 1.58 4.08
N MET A 84 9.77 2.31 5.21
CA MET A 84 9.57 3.75 5.22
C MET A 84 10.75 4.49 4.55
N THR A 85 11.99 4.08 4.82
CA THR A 85 13.18 4.66 4.20
C THR A 85 13.19 4.41 2.69
N ILE A 86 12.92 3.19 2.25
CA ILE A 86 12.83 2.86 0.81
C ILE A 86 11.72 3.65 0.14
N ALA A 87 10.55 3.76 0.76
CA ALA A 87 9.45 4.56 0.24
C ALA A 87 9.82 6.05 0.14
N GLY A 88 10.55 6.58 1.12
CA GLY A 88 11.09 7.95 1.09
C GLY A 88 12.02 8.18 -0.09
N LEU A 89 12.97 7.27 -0.31
CA LEU A 89 13.87 7.31 -1.46
C LEU A 89 13.10 7.23 -2.77
N VAL A 90 12.12 6.34 -2.88
CA VAL A 90 11.24 6.24 -4.05
C VAL A 90 10.50 7.54 -4.32
N GLY A 91 9.89 8.16 -3.29
CA GLY A 91 9.19 9.43 -3.44
C GLY A 91 10.11 10.54 -3.94
N ILE A 92 11.33 10.62 -3.40
CA ILE A 92 12.36 11.57 -3.85
C ILE A 92 12.76 11.29 -5.31
N SER A 93 12.97 10.02 -5.67
CA SER A 93 13.29 9.61 -7.05
C SER A 93 12.19 9.98 -8.03
N VAL A 94 10.91 9.78 -7.68
CA VAL A 94 9.78 10.18 -8.54
C VAL A 94 9.79 11.68 -8.81
N ILE A 95 10.09 12.51 -7.80
CA ILE A 95 10.21 13.97 -7.98
C ILE A 95 11.41 14.29 -8.85
N ALA A 96 12.58 13.71 -8.57
CA ALA A 96 13.83 14.00 -9.28
C ALA A 96 13.79 13.59 -10.75
N PHE A 97 13.10 12.51 -11.08
CA PHE A 97 12.96 11.98 -12.44
C PHE A 97 11.61 12.33 -13.09
N GLY A 98 10.87 13.30 -12.56
CA GLY A 98 9.52 13.62 -13.01
C GLY A 98 9.43 14.00 -14.49
N ASP A 99 10.38 14.79 -14.98
CA ASP A 99 10.44 15.20 -16.39
C ASP A 99 10.74 14.00 -17.30
N GLN A 100 11.66 13.13 -16.89
CA GLN A 100 12.02 11.92 -17.62
C GLN A 100 10.84 10.94 -17.65
N LEU A 101 10.11 10.77 -16.55
CA LEU A 101 8.91 9.93 -16.46
C LEU A 101 7.80 10.48 -17.36
N SER A 102 7.58 11.80 -17.35
CA SER A 102 6.61 12.48 -18.23
C SER A 102 6.91 12.24 -19.70
N ASN A 103 8.18 12.32 -20.10
CA ASN A 103 8.61 12.08 -21.48
C ASN A 103 8.56 10.60 -21.86
N LEU A 104 9.03 9.71 -20.98
CA LEU A 104 9.01 8.25 -21.20
C LEU A 104 7.59 7.74 -21.42
N LEU A 105 6.62 8.28 -20.68
CA LEU A 105 5.21 7.91 -20.75
C LEU A 105 4.42 8.76 -21.75
N ASN A 106 5.07 9.66 -22.50
CA ASN A 106 4.45 10.59 -23.44
C ASN A 106 3.23 11.32 -22.85
N ASN A 107 3.32 11.74 -21.58
CA ASN A 107 2.21 12.33 -20.85
C ASN A 107 2.64 13.62 -20.13
N PRO A 108 2.46 14.80 -20.76
CA PRO A 108 2.86 16.09 -20.18
C PRO A 108 2.04 16.47 -18.94
N SER A 109 0.81 15.98 -18.80
CA SER A 109 -0.04 16.26 -17.62
C SER A 109 0.54 15.69 -16.33
N LEU A 110 1.33 14.61 -16.44
CA LEU A 110 1.99 13.96 -15.32
C LEU A 110 2.95 14.91 -14.58
N LYS A 111 3.63 15.81 -15.31
CA LYS A 111 4.56 16.78 -14.72
C LYS A 111 3.90 17.64 -13.65
N ASN A 112 2.67 18.11 -13.91
CA ASN A 112 1.90 18.92 -12.95
C ASN A 112 1.41 18.10 -11.75
N LEU A 113 1.34 16.79 -11.89
CA LEU A 113 0.86 15.85 -10.87
C LEU A 113 2.00 15.10 -10.17
N ILE A 114 3.26 15.46 -10.43
CA ILE A 114 4.41 14.67 -9.97
C ILE A 114 4.53 14.63 -8.44
N TYR A 115 4.23 15.73 -7.77
CA TYR A 115 4.24 15.79 -6.30
C TYR A 115 3.17 14.89 -5.68
N ILE A 116 1.98 14.83 -6.30
CA ILE A 116 0.89 13.95 -5.86
C ILE A 116 1.27 12.49 -6.14
N THR A 117 1.86 12.23 -7.30
CA THR A 117 2.35 10.90 -7.71
C THR A 117 3.41 10.38 -6.74
N ALA A 118 4.37 11.23 -6.36
CA ALA A 118 5.40 10.92 -5.38
C ALA A 118 4.79 10.63 -4.00
N GLY A 119 3.79 11.41 -3.58
CA GLY A 119 3.05 11.16 -2.33
C GLY A 119 2.33 9.81 -2.34
N ILE A 120 1.66 9.46 -3.44
CA ILE A 120 1.01 8.15 -3.61
C ILE A 120 2.05 7.03 -3.55
N ALA A 121 3.17 7.14 -4.28
CA ALA A 121 4.23 6.14 -4.27
C ALA A 121 4.84 5.95 -2.87
N PHE A 122 5.07 7.06 -2.16
CA PHE A 122 5.57 7.07 -0.78
C PHE A 122 4.60 6.39 0.18
N PHE A 123 3.32 6.78 0.20
CA PHE A 123 2.37 6.24 1.17
C PHE A 123 1.98 4.80 0.88
N HIS A 124 1.86 4.42 -0.39
CA HIS A 124 1.43 3.09 -0.78
C HIS A 124 2.49 2.02 -0.48
N GLY A 125 3.77 2.32 -0.69
CA GLY A 125 4.83 1.32 -0.53
C GLY A 125 4.81 0.61 0.82
N PRO A 126 4.95 1.31 1.96
CA PRO A 126 5.02 0.68 3.27
C PRO A 126 3.76 -0.11 3.66
N LEU A 127 2.62 0.09 2.99
CA LEU A 127 1.41 -0.70 3.24
C LEU A 127 1.60 -2.19 2.90
N ALA A 128 2.54 -2.52 2.01
CA ALA A 128 2.79 -3.90 1.57
C ALA A 128 3.22 -4.83 2.72
N ILE A 129 3.82 -4.31 3.80
CA ILE A 129 4.24 -5.11 4.96
C ILE A 129 3.07 -5.53 5.86
N TYR A 130 1.92 -4.85 5.74
CA TYR A 130 0.83 -4.97 6.71
C TYR A 130 0.26 -6.37 6.81
N GLU A 131 -0.07 -6.95 5.65
CA GLU A 131 -0.62 -8.29 5.55
C GLU A 131 0.40 -9.35 6.02
N PRO A 132 1.62 -9.43 5.46
CA PRO A 132 2.61 -10.40 5.92
C PRO A 132 2.88 -10.34 7.42
N ALA A 133 3.00 -9.13 7.97
CA ALA A 133 3.28 -8.96 9.38
C ALA A 133 2.14 -9.45 10.29
N LEU A 134 0.88 -9.10 10.00
CA LEU A 134 -0.24 -9.53 10.83
C LEU A 134 -0.54 -11.02 10.72
N ILE A 135 -0.41 -11.59 9.52
CA ILE A 135 -0.60 -13.03 9.35
C ILE A 135 0.51 -13.81 10.06
N ALA A 136 1.78 -13.40 9.90
CA ALA A 136 2.90 -14.01 10.61
C ALA A 136 2.81 -13.84 12.14
N SER A 137 2.14 -12.78 12.61
CA SER A 137 1.85 -12.55 14.04
C SER A 137 0.60 -13.29 14.55
N ASN A 138 -0.02 -14.16 13.74
CA ASN A 138 -1.28 -14.86 14.04
C ASN A 138 -2.46 -13.91 14.37
N LYS A 139 -2.49 -12.72 13.76
CA LYS A 139 -3.53 -11.69 13.91
C LYS A 139 -4.38 -11.51 12.66
N VAL A 140 -4.74 -12.63 12.04
CA VAL A 140 -5.48 -12.66 10.75
C VAL A 140 -6.81 -11.90 10.85
N ARG A 141 -7.54 -12.04 11.97
CA ARG A 141 -8.81 -11.32 12.16
C ARG A 141 -8.66 -9.79 12.19
N THR A 142 -7.62 -9.30 12.85
CA THR A 142 -7.32 -7.86 12.86
C THR A 142 -7.02 -7.37 11.45
N PHE A 143 -6.24 -8.14 10.68
CA PHE A 143 -5.96 -7.85 9.28
C PHE A 143 -7.25 -7.80 8.44
N ILE A 144 -8.11 -8.83 8.53
CA ILE A 144 -9.35 -8.88 7.74
C ILE A 144 -10.25 -7.67 8.02
N MET A 145 -10.43 -7.31 9.30
CA MET A 145 -11.28 -6.18 9.68
C MET A 145 -10.75 -4.86 9.11
N THR A 146 -9.48 -4.57 9.31
CA THR A 146 -8.89 -3.31 8.85
C THR A 146 -8.80 -3.26 7.32
N ASP A 147 -8.38 -4.34 6.67
CA ASP A 147 -8.30 -4.44 5.22
C ASP A 147 -9.67 -4.25 4.57
N SER A 148 -10.72 -4.87 5.11
CA SER A 148 -12.10 -4.71 4.60
C SER A 148 -12.59 -3.26 4.69
N VAL A 149 -12.33 -2.58 5.82
CA VAL A 149 -12.71 -1.17 6.01
C VAL A 149 -11.99 -0.28 5.00
N PHE A 150 -10.68 -0.48 4.81
CA PHE A 150 -9.93 0.30 3.83
C PHE A 150 -10.25 -0.08 2.38
N ASN A 151 -10.68 -1.30 2.07
CA ASN A 151 -11.11 -1.66 0.73
C ASN A 151 -12.40 -0.94 0.33
N ILE A 152 -13.37 -0.87 1.26
CA ILE A 152 -14.60 -0.07 1.07
C ILE A 152 -14.24 1.41 0.99
N GLY A 153 -13.39 1.89 1.89
CA GLY A 153 -12.92 3.29 1.90
C GLY A 153 -12.22 3.69 0.60
N PHE A 154 -11.35 2.83 0.07
CA PHE A 154 -10.64 3.04 -1.20
C PHE A 154 -11.62 3.16 -2.37
N PHE A 155 -12.62 2.28 -2.41
CA PHE A 155 -13.67 2.34 -3.42
C PHE A 155 -14.43 3.67 -3.36
N LEU A 156 -14.87 4.08 -2.17
CA LEU A 156 -15.63 5.33 -1.98
C LEU A 156 -14.78 6.58 -2.26
N VAL A 157 -13.51 6.59 -1.84
CA VAL A 157 -12.60 7.73 -2.05
C VAL A 157 -12.31 8.00 -3.52
N ILE A 158 -12.33 6.98 -4.36
CA ILE A 158 -12.18 7.17 -5.81
C ILE A 158 -13.54 7.47 -6.44
N LEU A 159 -14.59 6.75 -6.03
CA LEU A 159 -15.93 6.89 -6.61
C LEU A 159 -16.52 8.28 -6.39
N ILE A 160 -16.49 8.80 -5.16
CA ILE A 160 -17.16 10.06 -4.81
C ILE A 160 -16.61 11.25 -5.62
N PRO A 161 -15.29 11.52 -5.67
CA PRO A 161 -14.75 12.61 -6.48
C PRO A 161 -14.99 12.42 -7.97
N THR A 162 -14.94 11.17 -8.45
CA THR A 162 -15.21 10.86 -9.86
C THR A 162 -16.64 11.25 -10.25
N LEU A 163 -17.62 11.02 -9.38
CA LEU A 163 -19.02 11.37 -9.63
C LEU A 163 -19.32 12.87 -9.43
N MET A 164 -18.59 13.56 -8.55
CA MET A 164 -18.84 14.97 -8.22
C MET A 164 -18.15 15.94 -9.17
N THR A 165 -16.85 15.79 -9.41
CA THR A 165 -16.05 16.77 -10.15
C THR A 165 -15.58 16.26 -11.51
N GLY A 166 -15.32 14.96 -11.64
CA GLY A 166 -14.73 14.39 -12.86
C GLY A 166 -13.30 14.88 -13.14
N ASP A 167 -12.67 15.56 -12.18
CA ASP A 167 -11.31 16.09 -12.31
C ASP A 167 -10.28 15.12 -11.72
N ILE A 168 -9.30 14.76 -12.54
CA ILE A 168 -8.23 13.82 -12.17
C ILE A 168 -7.43 14.32 -10.97
N LYS A 169 -7.15 15.61 -10.88
CA LYS A 169 -6.34 16.15 -9.78
C LYS A 169 -7.05 15.93 -8.45
N THR A 170 -8.35 16.20 -8.40
CA THR A 170 -9.19 15.97 -7.21
C THR A 170 -9.24 14.50 -6.81
N ILE A 171 -9.36 13.57 -7.78
CA ILE A 171 -9.32 12.13 -7.53
C ILE A 171 -7.97 11.73 -6.91
N LEU A 172 -6.86 12.17 -7.50
CA LEU A 172 -5.52 11.80 -7.05
C LEU A 172 -5.17 12.41 -5.68
N ILE A 173 -5.61 13.63 -5.39
CA ILE A 173 -5.43 14.24 -4.05
C ILE A 173 -6.21 13.44 -3.01
N SER A 174 -7.46 13.08 -3.30
CA SER A 174 -8.31 12.28 -2.40
C SER A 174 -7.67 10.93 -2.14
N LEU A 175 -7.15 10.29 -3.18
CA LEU A 175 -6.44 9.01 -3.08
C LEU A 175 -5.14 9.13 -2.26
N CYS A 176 -4.35 10.17 -2.50
CA CYS A 176 -3.11 10.43 -1.76
C CYS A 176 -3.38 10.63 -0.27
N ALA A 177 -4.38 11.47 0.07
CA ALA A 177 -4.80 11.68 1.46
C ALA A 177 -5.29 10.37 2.11
N PHE A 178 -6.07 9.57 1.37
CA PHE A 178 -6.55 8.28 1.85
C PHE A 178 -5.40 7.31 2.16
N HIS A 179 -4.41 7.18 1.27
CA HIS A 179 -3.24 6.36 1.55
C HIS A 179 -2.42 6.87 2.73
N GLY A 180 -2.33 8.19 2.92
CA GLY A 180 -1.71 8.78 4.10
C GLY A 180 -2.41 8.37 5.41
N ILE A 181 -3.74 8.48 5.45
CA ILE A 181 -4.54 8.04 6.60
C ILE A 181 -4.40 6.53 6.83
N GLN A 182 -4.48 5.74 5.76
CA GLN A 182 -4.32 4.29 5.81
C GLN A 182 -2.96 3.91 6.38
N LEU A 183 -1.89 4.57 5.95
CA LEU A 183 -0.55 4.34 6.46
C LEU A 183 -0.47 4.62 7.96
N LEU A 184 -1.03 5.73 8.45
CA LEU A 184 -1.02 6.06 9.88
C LEU A 184 -1.71 4.98 10.71
N VAL A 185 -2.88 4.51 10.27
CA VAL A 185 -3.62 3.44 10.97
C VAL A 185 -2.83 2.12 10.92
N TYR A 186 -2.24 1.79 9.78
CA TYR A 186 -1.46 0.55 9.62
C TYR A 186 -0.21 0.58 10.49
N LEU A 187 0.54 1.68 10.51
CA LEU A 187 1.69 1.87 11.37
C LEU A 187 1.29 1.76 12.85
N PHE A 188 0.18 2.37 13.26
CA PHE A 188 -0.31 2.24 14.63
C PHE A 188 -0.59 0.78 15.01
N VAL A 189 -1.29 0.03 14.16
CA VAL A 189 -1.60 -1.39 14.41
C VAL A 189 -0.34 -2.26 14.39
N LEU A 190 0.61 -1.98 13.50
CA LEU A 190 1.88 -2.69 13.40
C LEU A 190 2.74 -2.43 14.65
N VAL A 191 2.91 -1.18 15.07
CA VAL A 191 3.66 -0.84 16.28
C VAL A 191 3.01 -1.45 17.52
N ARG A 192 1.68 -1.34 17.65
CA ARG A 192 0.95 -2.00 18.75
C ARG A 192 1.18 -3.51 18.76
N THR A 193 1.23 -4.13 17.58
CA THR A 193 1.50 -5.57 17.46
C THR A 193 2.94 -5.90 17.82
N ALA A 194 3.91 -5.11 17.35
CA ALA A 194 5.32 -5.28 17.69
C ALA A 194 5.58 -5.18 19.19
N LEU A 195 4.88 -4.28 19.88
CA LEU A 195 5.00 -4.10 21.34
C LEU A 195 4.41 -5.25 22.16
N GLN A 196 3.55 -6.07 21.57
CA GLN A 196 2.97 -7.25 22.24
C GLN A 196 3.87 -8.49 22.18
N PHE A 197 4.92 -8.47 21.35
CA PHE A 197 5.90 -9.54 21.36
C PHE A 197 6.69 -9.51 22.67
N ASN A 198 6.56 -10.60 23.43
CA ASN A 198 7.38 -10.82 24.61
C ASN A 198 8.77 -11.28 24.14
N ASN A 199 9.85 -10.80 24.76
CA ASN A 199 11.19 -11.33 24.48
C ASN A 199 11.27 -12.77 25.02
N SER A 200 10.74 -13.75 24.28
CA SER A 200 10.88 -15.16 24.61
C SER A 200 12.33 -15.59 24.38
N ASN A 201 12.95 -16.26 25.34
CA ASN A 201 14.36 -16.62 25.29
C ASN A 201 14.72 -17.72 24.26
N ASP A 202 13.74 -18.39 23.64
CA ASP A 202 13.95 -19.55 22.75
C ASP A 202 13.84 -19.22 21.25
N GLY A 203 14.74 -18.39 20.73
CA GLY A 203 14.83 -18.16 19.28
C GLY A 203 16.23 -17.83 18.83
N ASP A 204 16.47 -17.93 17.52
CA ASP A 204 17.77 -17.57 16.95
C ASP A 204 18.05 -16.08 17.15
N ASP A 205 19.28 -15.75 17.56
CA ASP A 205 19.70 -14.39 17.85
C ASP A 205 19.82 -13.60 16.53
N TYR A 206 19.10 -12.47 16.45
CA TYR A 206 19.11 -11.61 15.27
C TYR A 206 20.43 -10.82 15.25
N ARG A 207 21.50 -11.45 14.79
CA ARG A 207 22.79 -10.81 14.53
C ARG A 207 22.96 -10.66 13.02
N VAL A 208 22.75 -9.44 12.54
CA VAL A 208 23.14 -8.97 11.21
C VAL A 208 24.58 -8.47 11.28
#